data_AF-A0A5L8UGT6-F1
#
_entry.id   AF-A0A5L8UGT6-F1
#
_cell.length_a   1.000
_cell.length_b   1.000
_cell.length_c   1.000
_cell.angle_alpha   90.00
_cell.angle_beta   90.00
_cell.angle_gamma   90.00
#
_symmetry.space_group_name_H-M   'P 1'
#
loop_
_entity.id
_entity.type
_entity.pdbx_description
1 polymer ?
#
loop_
_entity_poly.entity_id
_entity_poly.type
_entity_poly.pdbx_seq_one_letter_code
_entity_poly.pdbx_strand_id
1 'polypeptide(L)'
;SAATAIDLKNVSVENKLIVDIQGSDAAETITANSTSATLTAITLSGDLGGGANTVTVAPDAAAVAITTIDLSGLSATGGTLSGTITHNAAQTALTTIKGSAGNDTITIGIANADLTVTGGAGNDVFNVTAAKIVTANTPEHATITDFSAGDSIKFAASVTAYKHSTVDLSGKADLKSAIAAVLTDSDEATTVYGFTYNNESYLYYNVATTTATAAANDVLVKLTGTTVDLDSLTVTNNDIVFA
;
A
#
# COMPACT_ATOMS: atom_id res chain seq x y z
N SER A 1 -15.63 5.34 29.16
CA SER A 1 -14.77 6.53 29.00
C SER A 1 -15.19 7.26 27.74
N ALA A 2 -15.10 8.59 27.69
CA ALA A 2 -15.36 9.34 26.45
C ALA A 2 -14.18 9.15 25.49
N ALA A 3 -14.44 9.09 24.17
CA ALA A 3 -13.37 9.00 23.19
C ALA A 3 -12.55 10.29 23.18
N THR A 4 -11.22 10.17 23.13
CA THR A 4 -10.29 11.31 23.11
C THR A 4 -9.83 11.55 21.66
N ALA A 5 -10.05 12.76 21.14
CA ALA A 5 -9.56 13.15 19.81
C ALA A 5 -8.29 14.01 19.94
N ILE A 6 -7.24 13.64 19.21
CA ILE A 6 -5.94 14.32 19.19
C ILE A 6 -5.64 14.74 17.75
N ASP A 7 -5.44 16.04 17.51
CA ASP A 7 -5.11 16.60 16.20
C ASP A 7 -3.68 17.15 16.21
N LEU A 8 -2.80 16.55 15.40
CA LEU A 8 -1.37 16.83 15.34
C LEU A 8 -0.97 17.68 14.13
N LYS A 9 -1.92 18.21 13.34
CA LYS A 9 -1.64 18.94 12.08
C LYS A 9 -0.65 20.11 12.19
N ASN A 10 -0.57 20.73 13.37
CA ASN A 10 0.29 21.89 13.65
C ASN A 10 1.51 21.54 14.52
N VAL A 11 1.69 20.26 14.86
CA VAL A 11 2.82 19.81 15.66
C VAL A 11 3.96 19.52 14.70
N SER A 12 4.96 20.40 14.66
CA SER A 12 6.18 20.12 13.90
C SER A 12 7.38 20.84 14.51
N VAL A 13 8.52 20.18 14.48
CA VAL A 13 9.83 20.75 14.83
C VAL A 13 10.77 20.42 13.68
N GLU A 14 11.51 21.43 13.20
CA GLU A 14 12.46 21.26 12.09
C GLU A 14 11.82 20.57 10.86
N ASN A 15 10.61 20.99 10.49
CA ASN A 15 9.84 20.42 9.38
C ASN A 15 9.51 18.92 9.52
N LYS A 16 9.48 18.38 10.75
CA LYS A 16 9.09 17.00 11.00
C LYS A 16 8.01 16.95 12.07
N LEU A 17 7.03 16.07 11.87
CA LEU A 17 6.05 15.70 12.89
C LEU A 17 6.54 14.39 13.50
N ILE A 18 7.15 14.46 14.68
CA ILE A 18 7.64 13.30 15.42
C ILE A 18 6.99 13.36 16.80
N VAL A 19 6.11 12.40 17.09
CA VAL A 19 5.34 12.39 18.34
C VAL A 19 5.33 10.98 18.91
N ASP A 20 5.71 10.90 20.18
CA ASP A 20 5.53 9.72 21.02
C ASP A 20 4.25 9.89 21.83
N ILE A 21 3.31 8.97 21.68
CA ILE A 21 1.93 9.09 22.17
C ILE A 21 1.71 8.04 23.25
N GLN A 22 1.39 8.51 24.46
CA GLN A 22 0.92 7.66 25.55
C GLN A 22 -0.59 7.83 25.67
N GLY A 23 -1.34 6.81 25.26
CA GLY A 23 -2.80 6.78 25.35
C GLY A 23 -3.30 6.33 26.73
N SER A 24 -4.58 5.96 26.77
CA SER A 24 -5.28 5.62 28.01
C SER A 24 -6.08 4.32 27.84
N ASP A 25 -6.96 3.98 28.79
CA ASP A 25 -7.91 2.88 28.61
C ASP A 25 -9.17 3.31 27.81
N ALA A 26 -9.24 4.58 27.39
CA ALA A 26 -10.31 5.10 26.54
C ALA A 26 -10.09 4.72 25.07
N ALA A 27 -11.02 5.11 24.19
CA ALA A 27 -10.76 5.05 22.76
C ALA A 27 -10.11 6.37 22.32
N GLU A 28 -9.00 6.30 21.59
CA GLU A 28 -8.32 7.45 21.01
C GLU A 28 -8.54 7.55 19.49
N THR A 29 -8.70 8.78 19.01
CA THR A 29 -8.71 9.11 17.58
C THR A 29 -7.63 10.14 17.30
N ILE A 30 -6.58 9.73 16.61
CA ILE A 30 -5.43 10.58 16.28
C ILE A 30 -5.51 10.98 14.81
N THR A 31 -5.30 12.26 14.53
CA THR A 31 -5.19 12.77 13.16
C THR A 31 -3.88 13.52 12.99
N ALA A 32 -3.11 13.17 11.97
CA ALA A 32 -1.84 13.79 11.62
C ALA A 32 -1.83 14.25 10.15
N ASN A 33 -2.94 14.84 9.72
CA ASN A 33 -3.07 15.40 8.37
C ASN A 33 -2.26 16.70 8.30
N SER A 34 -1.36 16.82 7.33
CA SER A 34 -0.60 18.04 7.11
C SER A 34 -0.93 18.69 5.78
N THR A 35 -0.92 20.02 5.77
CA THR A 35 -0.97 20.86 4.54
C THR A 35 0.34 21.59 4.30
N SER A 36 1.37 21.31 5.12
CA SER A 36 2.64 22.02 5.09
C SER A 36 3.51 21.51 3.94
N ALA A 37 3.79 22.39 2.99
CA ALA A 37 4.68 22.11 1.86
C ALA A 37 6.14 21.87 2.27
N THR A 38 6.53 22.19 3.51
CA THR A 38 7.89 21.99 4.00
C THR A 38 8.05 20.74 4.85
N LEU A 39 6.96 20.12 5.31
CA LEU A 39 7.04 18.94 6.17
C LEU A 39 7.68 17.77 5.42
N THR A 40 8.73 17.18 5.97
CA THR A 40 9.49 16.10 5.32
C THR A 40 9.18 14.72 5.86
N ALA A 41 8.68 14.63 7.11
CA ALA A 41 8.42 13.35 7.75
C ALA A 41 7.24 13.43 8.73
N ILE A 42 6.48 12.35 8.79
CA ILE A 42 5.49 12.06 9.83
C ILE A 42 5.90 10.75 10.49
N THR A 43 6.20 10.80 11.79
CA THR A 43 6.54 9.64 12.59
C THR A 43 5.71 9.68 13.86
N LEU A 44 4.85 8.69 14.05
CA LEU A 44 4.08 8.53 15.27
C LEU A 44 4.52 7.22 15.93
N SER A 45 4.72 7.26 17.25
CA SER A 45 5.08 6.09 18.05
C SER A 45 4.33 6.09 19.37
N GLY A 46 4.52 5.03 20.15
CA GLY A 46 4.05 4.92 21.52
C GLY A 46 2.91 3.92 21.65
N ASP A 47 2.35 3.84 22.86
CA ASP A 47 1.28 2.90 23.17
C ASP A 47 -0.01 3.66 23.48
N LEU A 48 -1.03 3.43 22.64
CA LEU A 48 -2.35 4.03 22.81
C LEU A 48 -3.16 3.36 23.93
N GLY A 49 -2.70 2.24 24.47
CA GLY A 49 -3.35 1.56 25.58
C GLY A 49 -4.63 0.81 25.17
N GLY A 50 -5.64 0.85 26.04
CA GLY A 50 -6.90 0.16 25.87
C GLY A 50 -7.81 0.78 24.81
N GLY A 51 -9.06 0.32 24.75
CA GLY A 51 -10.08 0.89 23.86
C GLY A 51 -9.92 0.56 22.37
N ALA A 52 -10.73 1.21 21.55
CA ALA A 52 -10.73 1.03 20.10
C ALA A 52 -10.09 2.25 19.44
N ASN A 53 -8.80 2.15 19.16
CA ASN A 53 -7.97 3.27 18.74
C ASN A 53 -7.89 3.40 17.23
N THR A 54 -7.86 4.64 16.77
CA THR A 54 -7.77 4.96 15.35
C THR A 54 -6.74 6.04 15.08
N VAL A 55 -6.03 5.90 13.97
CA VAL A 55 -5.02 6.87 13.51
C VAL A 55 -5.31 7.21 12.06
N THR A 56 -5.35 8.50 11.71
CA THR A 56 -5.49 8.95 10.32
C THR A 56 -4.32 9.84 9.93
N VAL A 57 -3.62 9.46 8.87
CA VAL A 57 -2.54 10.23 8.25
C VAL A 57 -2.88 10.43 6.77
N ALA A 58 -3.49 11.56 6.47
CA ALA A 58 -3.85 11.95 5.11
C ALA A 58 -3.34 13.39 4.85
N PRO A 59 -2.03 13.56 4.59
CA PRO A 59 -1.52 14.85 4.18
C PRO A 59 -2.13 15.21 2.82
N ASP A 60 -2.40 16.50 2.60
CA ASP A 60 -3.06 16.95 1.39
C ASP A 60 -2.07 17.06 0.20
N ALA A 61 -2.58 17.54 -0.93
CA ALA A 61 -1.78 17.72 -2.14
C ALA A 61 -0.71 18.83 -2.03
N ALA A 62 -0.79 19.71 -1.03
CA ALA A 62 0.20 20.77 -0.81
C ALA A 62 1.43 20.26 -0.03
N ALA A 63 1.29 19.18 0.75
CA ALA A 63 2.37 18.57 1.54
C ALA A 63 3.36 17.73 0.70
N VAL A 64 3.89 18.31 -0.37
CA VAL A 64 4.67 17.61 -1.42
C VAL A 64 6.08 17.18 -0.98
N ALA A 65 6.61 17.72 0.13
CA ALA A 65 7.97 17.45 0.59
C ALA A 65 8.11 16.21 1.48
N ILE A 66 7.00 15.54 1.83
CA ILE A 66 7.04 14.38 2.71
C ILE A 66 7.73 13.23 1.99
N THR A 67 8.81 12.71 2.58
CA THR A 67 9.54 11.53 2.09
C THR A 67 9.16 10.27 2.85
N THR A 68 8.65 10.42 4.08
CA THR A 68 8.37 9.29 4.98
C THR A 68 7.12 9.51 5.82
N ILE A 69 6.26 8.48 5.84
CA ILE A 69 5.22 8.28 6.86
C ILE A 69 5.57 6.98 7.59
N ASP A 70 5.81 7.04 8.89
CA ASP A 70 6.20 5.88 9.70
C ASP A 70 5.35 5.78 10.97
N LEU A 71 4.43 4.81 10.99
CA LEU A 71 3.58 4.49 12.13
C LEU A 71 4.01 3.20 12.83
N SER A 72 5.15 2.62 12.43
CA SER A 72 5.57 1.27 12.88
C SER A 72 5.88 1.19 14.37
N GLY A 73 6.06 2.34 15.03
CA GLY A 73 6.22 2.45 16.47
C GLY A 73 4.91 2.55 17.27
N LEU A 74 3.73 2.54 16.63
CA LEU A 74 2.43 2.64 17.32
C LEU A 74 1.84 1.27 17.67
N SER A 75 1.40 1.14 18.92
CA SER A 75 0.64 -0.02 19.42
C SER A 75 -0.60 0.41 20.22
N ALA A 76 -1.44 -0.56 20.60
CA ALA A 76 -2.57 -0.39 21.50
C ALA A 76 -2.68 -1.57 22.48
N THR A 77 -1.86 -1.57 23.54
CA THR A 77 -1.84 -2.66 24.51
C THR A 77 -3.14 -2.74 25.30
N GLY A 78 -3.86 -3.85 25.16
CA GLY A 78 -5.16 -4.05 25.81
C GLY A 78 -6.33 -3.45 25.04
N GLY A 79 -6.09 -2.93 23.84
CA GLY A 79 -7.09 -2.38 22.93
C GLY A 79 -6.98 -2.96 21.51
N THR A 80 -7.57 -2.25 20.56
CA THR A 80 -7.38 -2.48 19.13
C THR A 80 -6.84 -1.22 18.48
N LEU A 81 -6.08 -1.36 17.41
CA LEU A 81 -5.60 -0.25 16.60
C LEU A 81 -6.03 -0.46 15.14
N SER A 82 -6.50 0.61 14.51
CA SER A 82 -6.66 0.68 13.07
C SER A 82 -6.17 2.01 12.53
N GLY A 83 -5.29 1.99 11.54
CA GLY A 83 -4.82 3.19 10.88
C GLY A 83 -5.40 3.37 9.48
N THR A 84 -5.42 4.61 9.04
CA THR A 84 -5.73 5.00 7.67
C THR A 84 -4.63 5.93 7.20
N ILE A 85 -3.85 5.47 6.21
CA ILE A 85 -2.80 6.26 5.56
C ILE A 85 -3.23 6.57 4.14
N THR A 86 -3.23 7.84 3.76
CA THR A 86 -3.52 8.28 2.39
C THR A 86 -2.30 8.95 1.78
N HIS A 87 -1.69 8.28 0.81
CA HIS A 87 -0.72 8.86 -0.10
C HIS A 87 -1.44 9.60 -1.22
N ASN A 88 -1.26 10.92 -1.29
CA ASN A 88 -1.78 11.74 -2.38
C ASN A 88 -0.84 11.66 -3.59
N ALA A 89 -1.38 11.61 -4.81
CA ALA A 89 -0.59 11.56 -6.04
C ALA A 89 0.39 12.74 -6.20
N ALA A 90 0.13 13.90 -5.58
CA ALA A 90 1.05 15.03 -5.59
C ALA A 90 2.31 14.84 -4.72
N GLN A 91 2.30 13.87 -3.80
CA GLN A 91 3.42 13.57 -2.89
C GLN A 91 4.43 12.63 -3.59
N THR A 92 5.03 13.11 -4.67
CA THR A 92 5.97 12.32 -5.48
C THR A 92 7.31 12.07 -4.80
N ALA A 93 7.62 12.83 -3.73
CA ALA A 93 8.83 12.66 -2.93
C ALA A 93 8.72 11.49 -1.91
N LEU A 94 7.53 10.94 -1.71
CA LEU A 94 7.30 9.87 -0.74
C LEU A 94 7.97 8.58 -1.20
N THR A 95 8.89 8.06 -0.41
CA THR A 95 9.62 6.81 -0.67
C THR A 95 9.30 5.72 0.34
N THR A 96 8.68 6.07 1.46
CA THR A 96 8.41 5.11 2.54
C THR A 96 7.08 5.39 3.22
N ILE A 97 6.25 4.34 3.31
CA ILE A 97 5.07 4.29 4.16
C ILE A 97 5.18 3.04 5.02
N LYS A 98 5.00 3.18 6.34
CA LYS A 98 4.83 2.05 7.24
C LYS A 98 3.57 2.25 8.07
N GLY A 99 2.69 1.25 8.05
CA GLY A 99 1.60 1.14 9.00
C GLY A 99 2.09 0.79 10.40
N SER A 100 1.14 0.45 11.24
CA SER A 100 1.24 0.29 12.68
C SER A 100 1.24 -1.19 13.08
N ALA A 101 1.03 -1.47 14.36
CA ALA A 101 0.80 -2.84 14.84
C ALA A 101 -0.69 -3.27 14.76
N GLY A 102 -1.57 -2.46 14.17
CA GLY A 102 -3.00 -2.71 14.02
C GLY A 102 -3.44 -2.88 12.57
N ASN A 103 -4.74 -3.05 12.34
CA ASN A 103 -5.26 -3.25 10.98
C ASN A 103 -5.27 -1.93 10.21
N ASP A 104 -4.41 -1.79 9.22
CA ASP A 104 -4.21 -0.55 8.48
C ASP A 104 -4.87 -0.57 7.10
N THR A 105 -5.38 0.59 6.68
CA THR A 105 -5.76 0.84 5.29
C THR A 105 -4.81 1.86 4.70
N ILE A 106 -4.00 1.42 3.74
CA ILE A 106 -2.99 2.24 3.07
C ILE A 106 -3.41 2.47 1.62
N THR A 107 -3.78 3.71 1.29
CA THR A 107 -4.07 4.11 -0.08
C THR A 107 -2.81 4.64 -0.74
N ILE A 108 -2.43 4.04 -1.87
CA ILE A 108 -1.26 4.40 -2.68
C ILE A 108 -1.71 5.22 -3.88
N GLY A 109 -1.37 6.52 -3.88
CA GLY A 109 -1.94 7.50 -4.80
C GLY A 109 -1.32 7.51 -6.20
N ILE A 110 -0.10 6.99 -6.34
CA ILE A 110 0.65 6.95 -7.60
C ILE A 110 1.62 5.76 -7.59
N ALA A 111 1.83 5.15 -8.74
CA ALA A 111 2.88 4.15 -8.91
C ALA A 111 4.24 4.84 -8.91
N ASN A 112 5.12 4.44 -7.99
CA ASN A 112 6.47 4.95 -7.87
C ASN A 112 7.39 3.79 -7.46
N ALA A 113 8.36 3.44 -8.31
CA ALA A 113 9.25 2.32 -8.06
C ALA A 113 10.11 2.49 -6.79
N ASP A 114 10.37 3.74 -6.38
CA ASP A 114 11.13 4.06 -5.16
C ASP A 114 10.26 4.04 -3.88
N LEU A 115 8.93 3.94 -4.02
CA LEU A 115 8.02 3.86 -2.88
C LEU A 115 7.93 2.42 -2.37
N THR A 116 8.37 2.23 -1.14
CA THR A 116 8.16 1.00 -0.36
C THR A 116 7.04 1.19 0.65
N VAL A 117 6.11 0.25 0.70
CA VAL A 117 4.98 0.25 1.62
C VAL A 117 5.02 -1.02 2.48
N THR A 118 4.91 -0.84 3.79
CA THR A 118 4.84 -1.91 4.80
C THR A 118 3.52 -1.73 5.55
N GLY A 119 2.72 -2.78 5.65
CA GLY A 119 1.48 -2.79 6.44
C GLY A 119 1.76 -2.76 7.94
N GLY A 120 2.74 -3.56 8.36
CA GLY A 120 3.11 -3.75 9.75
C GLY A 120 2.57 -5.08 10.26
N ALA A 121 1.99 -5.05 11.46
CA ALA A 121 1.29 -6.22 11.99
C ALA A 121 -0.21 -5.93 11.95
N GLY A 122 -1.02 -6.96 11.71
CA GLY A 122 -2.47 -6.78 11.54
C GLY A 122 -2.92 -7.43 10.25
N ASN A 123 -4.18 -7.21 9.91
CA ASN A 123 -4.73 -7.57 8.61
C ASN A 123 -4.87 -6.29 7.80
N ASP A 124 -3.94 -6.04 6.89
CA ASP A 124 -3.80 -4.76 6.22
C ASP A 124 -4.49 -4.73 4.85
N VAL A 125 -4.90 -3.53 4.43
CA VAL A 125 -5.52 -3.26 3.14
C VAL A 125 -4.65 -2.29 2.36
N PHE A 126 -4.02 -2.80 1.30
CA PHE A 126 -3.26 -1.98 0.35
C PHE A 126 -4.17 -1.59 -0.83
N ASN A 127 -4.62 -0.34 -0.86
CA ASN A 127 -5.45 0.18 -1.92
C ASN A 127 -4.60 0.84 -3.02
N VAL A 128 -4.47 0.15 -4.16
CA VAL A 128 -3.66 0.55 -5.32
C VAL A 128 -4.49 1.04 -6.51
N THR A 129 -5.78 1.30 -6.31
CA THR A 129 -6.72 1.73 -7.38
C THR A 129 -6.29 3.00 -8.13
N ALA A 130 -5.50 3.87 -7.49
CA ALA A 130 -4.94 5.08 -8.08
C ALA A 130 -3.51 4.91 -8.62
N ALA A 131 -2.78 3.87 -8.20
CA ALA A 131 -1.39 3.59 -8.57
C ALA A 131 -1.27 2.94 -9.96
N LYS A 132 -1.78 3.65 -10.96
CA LYS A 132 -1.85 3.20 -12.35
C LYS A 132 -0.51 3.35 -13.05
N ILE A 133 -0.23 2.43 -13.96
CA ILE A 133 0.80 2.58 -14.98
C ILE A 133 0.46 3.81 -15.82
N VAL A 134 1.46 4.68 -15.98
CA VAL A 134 1.39 5.87 -16.84
C VAL A 134 2.17 5.59 -18.12
N THR A 135 3.34 4.95 -18.00
CA THR A 135 4.26 4.71 -19.12
C THR A 135 4.38 3.23 -19.41
N ALA A 136 3.54 2.71 -20.31
CA ALA A 136 3.51 1.30 -20.71
C ALA A 136 4.86 0.69 -21.13
N ASN A 137 5.81 1.50 -21.63
CA ASN A 137 7.15 1.02 -22.00
C ASN A 137 8.05 0.72 -20.79
N THR A 138 7.78 1.36 -19.66
CA THR A 138 8.50 1.21 -18.39
C THR A 138 7.46 1.12 -17.27
N PRO A 139 6.71 0.00 -17.19
CA PRO A 139 5.57 -0.12 -16.31
C PRO A 139 5.94 0.23 -14.87
N GLU A 140 5.35 1.32 -14.36
CA GLU A 140 5.53 1.74 -12.97
C GLU A 140 4.78 0.78 -12.04
N HIS A 141 5.29 0.60 -10.82
CA HIS A 141 4.66 -0.27 -9.83
C HIS A 141 4.65 0.36 -8.44
N ALA A 142 3.73 -0.09 -7.59
CA ALA A 142 3.86 0.03 -6.14
C ALA A 142 4.69 -1.14 -5.60
N THR A 143 5.43 -0.94 -4.51
CA THR A 143 6.18 -2.03 -3.84
C THR A 143 5.63 -2.26 -2.43
N ILE A 144 5.15 -3.47 -2.15
CA ILE A 144 4.70 -3.91 -0.83
C ILE A 144 5.72 -4.90 -0.27
N THR A 145 6.13 -4.72 0.99
CA THR A 145 7.30 -5.41 1.57
C THR A 145 6.99 -6.51 2.57
N ASP A 146 5.75 -6.66 2.99
CA ASP A 146 5.36 -7.56 4.08
C ASP A 146 3.99 -8.21 3.86
N PHE A 147 3.53 -8.27 2.61
CA PHE A 147 2.25 -8.88 2.27
C PHE A 147 2.20 -10.34 2.74
N SER A 148 1.30 -10.61 3.68
CA SER A 148 1.24 -11.85 4.44
C SER A 148 -0.20 -12.28 4.72
N ALA A 149 -0.37 -13.44 5.36
CA ALA A 149 -1.69 -14.01 5.63
C ALA A 149 -2.59 -13.04 6.42
N GLY A 150 -3.79 -12.78 5.89
CA GLY A 150 -4.72 -11.80 6.44
C GLY A 150 -4.75 -10.47 5.68
N ASP A 151 -3.69 -10.14 4.95
CA ASP A 151 -3.61 -8.92 4.16
C ASP A 151 -4.42 -9.01 2.86
N SER A 152 -4.77 -7.85 2.33
CA SER A 152 -5.50 -7.70 1.08
C SER A 152 -4.98 -6.56 0.20
N ILE A 153 -5.09 -6.72 -1.12
CA ILE A 153 -4.75 -5.69 -2.11
C ILE A 153 -5.98 -5.39 -2.97
N LYS A 154 -6.37 -4.12 -2.98
CA LYS A 154 -7.49 -3.61 -3.76
C LYS A 154 -7.01 -2.96 -5.05
N PHE A 155 -7.23 -3.62 -6.18
CA PHE A 155 -6.84 -3.15 -7.51
C PHE A 155 -7.90 -2.29 -8.20
N ALA A 156 -9.18 -2.58 -7.94
CA ALA A 156 -10.31 -1.91 -8.59
C ALA A 156 -11.58 -2.00 -7.75
N ALA A 157 -12.68 -1.44 -8.26
CA ALA A 157 -14.00 -1.69 -7.70
C ALA A 157 -14.47 -3.15 -7.90
N SER A 158 -13.96 -3.82 -8.94
CA SER A 158 -14.24 -5.23 -9.21
C SER A 158 -13.02 -5.91 -9.83
N VAL A 159 -12.55 -6.96 -9.16
CA VAL A 159 -11.61 -7.96 -9.69
C VAL A 159 -12.42 -9.23 -9.93
N THR A 160 -12.42 -9.72 -11.17
CA THR A 160 -13.23 -10.88 -11.56
C THR A 160 -12.53 -12.20 -11.31
N ALA A 161 -11.19 -12.22 -11.43
CA ALA A 161 -10.39 -13.41 -11.24
C ALA A 161 -8.96 -13.09 -10.80
N TYR A 162 -8.34 -14.11 -10.21
CA TYR A 162 -6.90 -14.19 -10.01
C TYR A 162 -6.37 -15.40 -10.79
N LYS A 163 -5.21 -15.24 -11.44
CA LYS A 163 -4.50 -16.32 -12.14
C LYS A 163 -3.02 -16.28 -11.79
N HIS A 164 -2.47 -17.37 -11.27
CA HIS A 164 -1.03 -17.54 -11.18
C HIS A 164 -0.47 -18.03 -12.53
N SER A 165 0.45 -17.27 -13.11
CA SER A 165 1.14 -17.62 -14.34
C SER A 165 2.42 -18.40 -14.04
N THR A 166 2.53 -19.56 -14.70
CA THR A 166 3.71 -20.45 -14.62
C THR A 166 4.60 -20.36 -15.86
N VAL A 167 4.41 -19.32 -16.68
CA VAL A 167 5.20 -19.06 -17.90
C VAL A 167 6.68 -18.87 -17.53
N ASP A 168 7.59 -19.45 -18.32
CA ASP A 168 9.02 -19.21 -18.17
C ASP A 168 9.39 -17.80 -18.68
N LEU A 169 9.82 -16.94 -17.75
CA LEU A 169 10.17 -15.54 -18.00
C LEU A 169 11.68 -15.30 -18.03
N SER A 170 12.52 -16.34 -17.87
CA SER A 170 13.98 -16.20 -17.73
C SER A 170 14.68 -15.56 -18.93
N GLY A 171 14.08 -15.65 -20.13
CA GLY A 171 14.59 -15.03 -21.36
C GLY A 171 14.05 -13.63 -21.68
N LYS A 172 13.25 -13.02 -20.80
CA LYS A 172 12.61 -11.72 -21.06
C LYS A 172 13.53 -10.57 -20.64
N ALA A 173 13.78 -9.65 -21.58
CA ALA A 173 14.72 -8.55 -21.40
C ALA A 173 14.26 -7.50 -20.37
N ASP A 174 12.94 -7.31 -20.24
CA ASP A 174 12.35 -6.32 -19.36
C ASP A 174 11.00 -6.78 -18.81
N LEU A 175 10.50 -6.06 -17.81
CA LEU A 175 9.24 -6.34 -17.13
C LEU A 175 8.03 -6.24 -18.08
N LYS A 176 8.10 -5.36 -19.08
CA LYS A 176 7.05 -5.25 -20.11
C LYS A 176 6.94 -6.54 -20.94
N SER A 177 8.08 -7.07 -21.37
CA SER A 177 8.17 -8.31 -22.15
C SER A 177 7.75 -9.53 -21.31
N ALA A 178 7.98 -9.47 -20.00
CA ALA A 178 7.47 -10.46 -19.05
C ALA A 178 5.94 -10.41 -18.96
N ILE A 179 5.34 -9.23 -18.72
CA ILE A 179 3.89 -9.04 -18.69
C ILE A 179 3.24 -9.47 -20.02
N ALA A 180 3.85 -9.12 -21.15
CA ALA A 180 3.35 -9.53 -22.46
C ALA A 180 3.30 -11.06 -22.64
N ALA A 181 4.30 -11.77 -22.11
CA ALA A 181 4.32 -13.23 -22.15
C ALA A 181 3.23 -13.84 -21.26
N VAL A 182 3.01 -13.28 -20.06
CA VAL A 182 1.93 -13.70 -19.14
C VAL A 182 0.55 -13.51 -19.79
N LEU A 183 0.32 -12.37 -20.44
CA LEU A 183 -0.96 -12.06 -21.08
C LEU A 183 -1.21 -12.88 -22.35
N THR A 184 -0.19 -13.19 -23.14
CA THR A 184 -0.36 -14.01 -24.37
C THR A 184 -1.04 -15.35 -24.09
N ASP A 185 -0.80 -15.92 -22.90
CA ASP A 185 -1.37 -17.22 -22.51
C ASP A 185 -2.74 -17.11 -21.82
N SER A 186 -3.18 -15.92 -21.38
CA SER A 186 -4.32 -15.79 -20.47
C SER A 186 -5.01 -14.42 -20.40
N ASP A 187 -4.89 -13.53 -21.39
CA ASP A 187 -5.46 -12.16 -21.43
C ASP A 187 -6.99 -12.12 -21.28
N GLU A 188 -7.43 -11.70 -20.09
CA GLU A 188 -8.81 -11.48 -19.68
C GLU A 188 -8.88 -10.14 -18.95
N ALA A 189 -9.91 -9.35 -19.23
CA ALA A 189 -10.12 -8.09 -18.53
C ALA A 189 -10.47 -8.33 -17.06
N THR A 190 -10.22 -7.31 -16.25
CA THR A 190 -10.50 -7.24 -14.82
C THR A 190 -9.92 -8.39 -14.00
N THR A 191 -8.85 -9.01 -14.52
CA THR A 191 -8.15 -10.14 -13.91
C THR A 191 -6.81 -9.70 -13.36
N VAL A 192 -6.44 -10.22 -12.19
CA VAL A 192 -5.09 -10.07 -11.64
C VAL A 192 -4.25 -11.30 -11.99
N TYR A 193 -3.05 -11.07 -12.51
CA TYR A 193 -2.07 -12.10 -12.83
C TYR A 193 -0.91 -12.06 -11.86
N GLY A 194 -0.68 -13.15 -11.14
CA GLY A 194 0.51 -13.34 -10.31
C GLY A 194 1.62 -14.03 -11.09
N PHE A 195 2.84 -13.49 -11.11
CA PHE A 195 3.98 -14.10 -11.78
C PHE A 195 5.31 -13.75 -11.10
N THR A 196 6.34 -14.55 -11.35
CA THR A 196 7.69 -14.32 -10.83
C THR A 196 8.64 -13.92 -11.95
N TYR A 197 9.29 -12.77 -11.82
CA TYR A 197 10.28 -12.28 -12.77
C TYR A 197 11.51 -11.78 -12.02
N ASN A 198 12.71 -12.22 -12.43
CA ASN A 198 13.98 -11.89 -11.77
C ASN A 198 13.97 -12.11 -10.25
N ASN A 199 13.42 -13.25 -9.80
CA ASN A 199 13.30 -13.65 -8.39
C ASN A 199 12.35 -12.79 -7.53
N GLU A 200 11.56 -11.92 -8.15
CA GLU A 200 10.58 -11.07 -7.48
C GLU A 200 9.17 -11.44 -7.93
N SER A 201 8.21 -11.36 -7.01
CA SER A 201 6.80 -11.63 -7.29
C SER A 201 6.07 -10.36 -7.69
N TYR A 202 5.23 -10.45 -8.71
CA TYR A 202 4.42 -9.35 -9.21
C TYR A 202 2.96 -9.74 -9.32
N LEU A 203 2.09 -8.76 -9.11
CA LEU A 203 0.67 -8.84 -9.40
C LEU A 203 0.33 -7.75 -10.43
N TYR A 204 -0.19 -8.16 -11.57
CA TYR A 204 -0.60 -7.27 -12.65
C TYR A 204 -2.11 -7.32 -12.84
N TYR A 205 -2.80 -6.21 -12.65
CA TYR A 205 -4.23 -6.08 -12.93
C TYR A 205 -4.45 -5.55 -14.34
N ASN A 206 -5.05 -6.39 -15.17
CA ASN A 206 -5.40 -6.06 -16.55
C ASN A 206 -6.79 -5.40 -16.59
N VAL A 207 -6.87 -4.13 -16.97
CA VAL A 207 -8.14 -3.41 -17.04
C VAL A 207 -8.94 -3.79 -18.28
N ALA A 208 -8.30 -4.09 -19.42
CA ALA A 208 -8.95 -4.24 -20.72
C ALA A 208 -8.47 -5.48 -21.52
N THR A 209 -9.34 -6.05 -22.35
CA THR A 209 -9.07 -7.29 -23.13
C THR A 209 -8.33 -7.10 -24.45
N THR A 210 -7.84 -5.90 -24.77
CA THR A 210 -7.37 -5.58 -26.14
C THR A 210 -5.86 -5.37 -26.25
N THR A 211 -5.12 -5.59 -25.16
CA THR A 211 -3.68 -5.33 -25.09
C THR A 211 -2.97 -6.52 -24.45
N ALA A 212 -2.33 -7.36 -25.29
CA ALA A 212 -1.45 -8.44 -24.84
C ALA A 212 -0.09 -7.94 -24.28
N THR A 213 -0.08 -6.79 -23.60
CA THR A 213 1.09 -6.16 -22.98
C THR A 213 0.64 -5.14 -21.94
N ALA A 214 1.58 -4.67 -21.11
CA ALA A 214 1.34 -3.58 -20.17
C ALA A 214 0.75 -2.36 -20.88
N ALA A 215 -0.37 -1.83 -20.38
CA ALA A 215 -0.98 -0.61 -20.91
C ALA A 215 -1.15 0.46 -19.83
N ALA A 216 -1.39 1.69 -20.27
CA ALA A 216 -1.73 2.77 -19.36
C ALA A 216 -3.08 2.50 -18.69
N ASN A 217 -3.21 2.88 -17.43
CA ASN A 217 -4.34 2.59 -16.53
C ASN A 217 -4.40 1.19 -15.93
N ASP A 218 -3.60 0.24 -16.40
CA ASP A 218 -3.38 -1.01 -15.67
C ASP A 218 -2.65 -0.73 -14.36
N VAL A 219 -2.65 -1.70 -13.46
CA VAL A 219 -2.00 -1.56 -12.14
C VAL A 219 -1.00 -2.69 -11.96
N LEU A 220 0.19 -2.34 -11.48
CA LEU A 220 1.26 -3.30 -11.21
C LEU A 220 1.74 -3.13 -9.77
N VAL A 221 1.85 -4.25 -9.08
CA VAL A 221 2.36 -4.32 -7.71
C VAL A 221 3.51 -5.30 -7.68
N LYS A 222 4.61 -4.88 -7.06
CA LYS A 222 5.73 -5.74 -6.70
C LYS A 222 5.58 -6.16 -5.24
N LEU A 223 5.71 -7.46 -4.98
CA LEU A 223 5.71 -8.03 -3.64
C LEU A 223 7.14 -8.45 -3.28
N THR A 224 7.62 -8.02 -2.11
CA THR A 224 8.98 -8.26 -1.62
C THR A 224 8.98 -8.64 -0.14
N GLY A 225 10.15 -8.98 0.41
CA GLY A 225 10.37 -9.23 1.83
C GLY A 225 10.18 -10.68 2.24
N THR A 226 8.96 -11.21 2.14
CA THR A 226 8.64 -12.62 2.36
C THR A 226 8.38 -13.32 1.02
N THR A 227 8.66 -14.63 0.95
CA THR A 227 8.26 -15.43 -0.21
C THR A 227 6.73 -15.54 -0.19
N VAL A 228 6.06 -14.69 -0.95
CA VAL A 228 4.62 -14.80 -1.18
C VAL A 228 4.38 -16.04 -2.03
N ASP A 229 3.61 -16.98 -1.49
CA ASP A 229 3.11 -18.11 -2.27
C ASP A 229 2.00 -17.61 -3.19
N LEU A 230 2.31 -17.46 -4.47
CA LEU A 230 1.35 -16.97 -5.45
C LEU A 230 0.19 -17.96 -5.67
N ASP A 231 0.34 -19.23 -5.31
CA ASP A 231 -0.75 -20.22 -5.40
C ASP A 231 -1.76 -20.11 -4.25
N SER A 232 -1.41 -19.42 -3.15
CA SER A 232 -2.32 -19.22 -2.01
C SER A 232 -3.27 -18.03 -2.19
N LEU A 233 -3.03 -17.17 -3.19
CA LEU A 233 -3.81 -15.95 -3.38
C LEU A 233 -5.19 -16.24 -3.97
N THR A 234 -6.20 -15.53 -3.46
CA THR A 234 -7.59 -15.68 -3.92
C THR A 234 -8.27 -14.33 -4.07
N VAL A 235 -9.39 -14.30 -4.79
CA VAL A 235 -10.27 -13.12 -4.85
C VAL A 235 -11.34 -13.22 -3.77
N THR A 236 -11.34 -12.28 -2.83
CA THR A 236 -12.38 -12.15 -1.79
C THR A 236 -12.90 -10.72 -1.77
N ASN A 237 -14.22 -10.54 -1.86
CA ASN A 237 -14.85 -9.21 -1.86
C ASN A 237 -14.30 -8.23 -2.93
N ASN A 238 -13.86 -8.74 -4.08
CA ASN A 238 -13.17 -8.03 -5.17
C ASN A 238 -11.71 -7.62 -4.89
N ASP A 239 -11.13 -8.06 -3.78
CA ASP A 239 -9.73 -7.80 -3.43
C ASP A 239 -8.91 -9.09 -3.54
N ILE A 240 -7.61 -8.97 -3.77
CA ILE A 240 -6.67 -10.09 -3.70
C ILE A 240 -6.27 -10.30 -2.25
N VAL A 241 -6.52 -11.47 -1.70
CA VAL A 241 -6.20 -11.80 -0.30
C VAL A 241 -5.16 -12.91 -0.23
N PHE A 242 -4.27 -12.82 0.75
CA PHE A 242 -3.40 -13.93 1.12
C PHE A 242 -4.16 -14.81 2.12
N ALA A 243 -4.48 -16.04 1.69
CA ALA A 243 -5.20 -17.04 2.49
C ALA A 243 -4.31 -17.79 3.49
#